data_AF-A0A933H445-F1
#
_entry.id   AF-A0A933H445-F1
#
_cell.length_a   1.000
_cell.length_b   1.000
_cell.length_c   1.000
_cell.angle_alpha   90.00
_cell.angle_beta   90.00
_cell.angle_gamma   90.00
#
_symmetry.space_group_name_H-M   'P 1'
#
loop_
_entity.id
_entity.type
_entity.pdbx_description
1 polymer ?
#
loop_
_entity_poly.entity_id
_entity_poly.type
_entity_poly.pdbx_seq_one_letter_code
_entity_poly.pdbx_strand_id
1 'polypeptide(L)'
;MATSSRPLTSSAPSIPIDKIVQWGIFILTILLVIFPSWPIFYQSVMDAPLYEQTRKFTLDNFSHVLSDMEFWGVLGTTVVYALFTTIISLATGATLALLIIRTDMPARGYFSLLINIPFYVSPLILAFGWSVIFGPQGFFTIVIRNIGLPTWDLYTLGGLIAVSAMYYMPYTYLYCTASLSLSDSQL
;
A
#
# COMPACT_ATOMS: atom_id res chain seq x y z
N MET A 1 31.72 26.70 53.63
CA MET A 1 32.64 25.59 53.31
C MET A 1 32.37 25.20 51.87
N ALA A 2 33.38 25.29 51.01
CA ALA A 2 33.25 25.48 49.56
C ALA A 2 32.86 24.22 48.77
N THR A 3 32.13 24.52 47.69
CA THR A 3 31.76 23.79 46.47
C THR A 3 32.70 22.68 45.96
N SER A 4 32.12 21.56 45.54
CA SER A 4 32.71 20.65 44.55
C SER A 4 31.77 20.52 43.35
N SER A 5 31.82 21.51 42.46
CA SER A 5 31.21 21.46 41.13
C SER A 5 31.91 20.42 40.27
N ARG A 6 31.18 19.37 39.87
CA ARG A 6 31.66 18.40 38.87
C ARG A 6 32.02 19.11 37.57
N PRO A 7 33.19 18.85 36.96
CA PRO A 7 33.51 19.41 35.65
C PRO A 7 32.57 18.82 34.61
N LEU A 8 31.86 19.70 33.89
CA LEU A 8 31.17 19.36 32.65
C LEU A 8 32.24 18.89 31.67
N THR A 9 32.26 17.61 31.35
CA THR A 9 33.11 17.07 30.29
C THR A 9 32.72 17.74 28.98
N SER A 10 33.58 18.65 28.52
CA SER A 10 33.57 19.26 27.20
C SER A 10 33.44 18.17 26.13
N SER A 11 32.31 18.14 25.43
CA SER A 11 32.16 17.39 24.19
C SER A 11 33.09 18.00 23.16
N ALA A 12 34.20 17.32 22.84
CA ALA A 12 35.02 17.67 21.70
C ALA A 12 34.15 17.73 20.43
N PRO A 13 34.44 18.63 19.47
CA PRO A 13 33.74 18.64 18.20
C PRO A 13 34.08 17.32 17.48
N SER A 14 33.16 16.36 17.54
CA SER A 14 33.22 15.17 16.71
C SER A 14 33.22 15.64 15.26
N ILE A 15 34.26 15.30 14.51
CA ILE A 15 34.35 15.48 13.06
C ILE A 15 32.99 15.08 12.46
N PRO A 16 32.42 15.82 11.48
CA PRO A 16 31.06 15.60 10.95
C PRO A 16 30.95 14.34 10.07
N ILE A 17 31.64 13.26 10.45
CA ILE A 17 31.65 11.94 9.80
C ILE A 17 30.24 11.38 9.76
N ASP A 18 29.43 11.62 10.80
CA ASP A 18 28.01 11.31 10.87
C ASP A 18 27.23 11.95 9.72
N LYS A 19 27.44 13.24 9.44
CA LYS A 19 26.79 13.94 8.33
C LYS A 19 27.28 13.45 6.97
N ILE A 20 28.58 13.18 6.83
CA ILE A 20 29.15 12.67 5.58
C ILE A 20 28.58 11.28 5.26
N VAL A 21 28.50 10.41 6.27
CA VAL A 21 27.91 9.07 6.12
C VAL A 21 26.42 9.16 5.80
N GLN A 22 25.66 10.03 6.49
CA GLN A 22 24.24 10.27 6.19
C GLN A 22 24.02 10.75 4.76
N TRP A 23 24.81 11.74 4.30
CA TRP A 23 24.73 12.24 2.92
C TRP A 23 25.19 11.19 1.91
N GLY A 24 26.20 10.39 2.22
CA GLY A 24 26.64 9.28 1.39
C GLY A 24 25.53 8.23 1.20
N ILE A 25 24.88 7.82 2.29
CA ILE A 25 23.74 6.90 2.26
C ILE A 25 22.56 7.51 1.50
N PHE A 26 22.27 8.78 1.72
CA PHE A 26 21.19 9.50 1.03
C PHE A 26 21.41 9.53 -0.49
N ILE A 27 22.61 9.93 -0.93
CA ILE A 27 22.99 9.96 -2.34
C ILE A 27 22.95 8.54 -2.93
N LEU A 28 23.49 7.55 -2.23
CA LEU A 28 23.47 6.16 -2.66
C LEU A 28 22.04 5.64 -2.84
N THR A 29 21.14 5.97 -1.91
CA THR A 29 19.73 5.59 -1.96
C THR A 29 19.03 6.25 -3.16
N ILE A 30 19.25 7.55 -3.37
CA ILE A 30 18.72 8.26 -4.53
C ILE A 30 19.24 7.64 -5.82
N LEU A 31 20.53 7.33 -5.90
CA LEU A 31 21.14 6.72 -7.07
C LEU A 31 20.51 5.36 -7.36
N LEU A 32 20.33 4.52 -6.34
CA LEU A 32 19.69 3.20 -6.49
C LEU A 32 18.23 3.27 -6.93
N VAL A 33 17.50 4.34 -6.58
CA VAL A 33 16.11 4.56 -7.03
C VAL A 33 16.06 5.15 -8.43
N ILE A 34 16.91 6.14 -8.72
CA ILE A 34 16.93 6.83 -10.01
C ILE A 34 17.49 5.92 -11.10
N PHE A 35 18.51 5.11 -10.81
CA PHE A 35 19.16 4.24 -11.81
C PHE A 35 18.18 3.35 -12.60
N PRO A 36 17.29 2.55 -11.98
CA PRO A 36 16.29 1.77 -12.71
C PRO A 36 15.14 2.62 -13.28
N SER A 37 14.87 3.80 -12.71
CA SER A 37 13.78 4.67 -13.14
C SER A 37 14.15 5.53 -14.36
N TRP A 38 15.42 5.91 -14.48
CA TRP A 38 15.96 6.74 -15.55
C TRP A 38 15.63 6.24 -16.97
N PRO A 39 15.81 4.95 -17.32
CA PRO A 39 15.47 4.47 -18.66
C PRO A 39 13.99 4.63 -18.99
N ILE A 40 13.09 4.55 -18.00
CA ILE A 40 11.64 4.72 -18.19
C ILE A 40 11.32 6.17 -18.57
N PHE A 41 11.87 7.13 -17.82
CA PHE A 41 11.71 8.54 -18.13
C PHE A 41 12.33 8.91 -19.47
N TYR A 42 13.54 8.40 -19.75
CA TYR A 42 14.23 8.64 -21.01
C TYR A 42 13.45 8.06 -22.20
N GLN A 43 12.88 6.86 -22.06
CA GLN A 43 12.05 6.25 -23.08
C GLN A 43 10.74 6.98 -23.33
N SER A 44 10.12 7.59 -22.30
CA SER A 44 8.84 8.30 -22.48
C SER A 44 8.89 9.44 -23.51
N VAL A 45 10.07 10.04 -23.71
CA VAL A 45 10.28 11.18 -24.63
C VAL A 45 10.95 10.75 -25.95
N MET A 46 11.06 9.44 -26.19
CA MET A 46 11.64 8.85 -27.39
C MET A 46 10.57 8.16 -28.22
N ASP A 47 10.64 8.32 -29.54
CA ASP A 47 9.68 7.72 -30.48
C ASP A 47 9.84 6.21 -30.65
N ALA A 48 11.00 5.67 -30.25
CA ALA A 48 11.37 4.27 -30.45
C ALA A 48 11.90 3.61 -29.17
N PRO A 49 11.75 2.28 -29.03
CA PRO A 49 12.28 1.53 -27.90
C PRO A 49 13.80 1.68 -27.73
N LEU A 50 14.29 1.45 -26.51
CA LEU A 50 15.70 1.63 -26.14
C LEU A 50 16.69 0.72 -26.90
N TYR A 51 16.20 -0.28 -27.65
CA TYR A 51 17.00 -1.18 -28.48
C TYR A 51 17.15 -0.74 -29.93
N GLU A 52 16.40 0.26 -30.42
CA GLU A 52 16.55 0.77 -31.78
C GLU A 52 17.64 1.86 -31.90
N GLN A 53 18.34 1.89 -33.03
CA GLN A 53 19.45 2.83 -33.29
C GLN A 53 18.97 4.22 -33.71
N THR A 54 17.80 4.31 -34.36
CA THR A 54 17.26 5.58 -34.86
C THR A 54 16.21 6.09 -33.88
N ARG A 55 16.66 6.89 -32.90
CA ARG A 55 15.79 7.52 -31.91
C ARG A 55 15.66 9.01 -32.18
N LYS A 56 14.42 9.50 -32.22
CA LYS A 56 14.12 10.92 -32.26
C LYS A 56 13.42 11.31 -30.96
N PHE A 57 13.77 12.50 -30.47
CA PHE A 57 13.05 13.11 -29.36
C PHE A 57 11.66 13.49 -29.86
N THR A 58 10.62 13.00 -29.19
CA THR A 58 9.23 13.29 -29.54
C THR A 58 8.38 13.49 -28.29
N LEU A 59 7.42 14.40 -28.37
CA LEU A 59 6.35 14.55 -27.37
C LEU A 59 5.05 13.88 -27.82
N ASP A 60 5.05 13.24 -29.00
CA ASP A 60 3.85 12.67 -29.59
C ASP A 60 3.30 11.48 -28.76
N ASN A 61 4.17 10.75 -28.05
CA ASN A 61 3.76 9.72 -27.08
C ASN A 61 2.79 10.25 -26.03
N PHE A 62 3.03 11.45 -25.49
CA PHE A 62 2.15 12.05 -24.49
C PHE A 62 0.82 12.49 -25.12
N SER A 63 0.87 13.05 -26.33
CA SER A 63 -0.34 13.39 -27.08
C SER A 63 -1.18 12.16 -27.39
N HIS A 64 -0.53 11.05 -27.76
CA HIS A 64 -1.17 9.77 -28.07
C HIS A 64 -1.88 9.20 -26.84
N VAL A 65 -1.19 9.11 -25.70
CA VAL A 65 -1.78 8.62 -24.44
C VAL A 65 -2.91 9.53 -23.94
N LEU A 66 -2.76 10.84 -24.04
CA LEU A 66 -3.78 11.79 -23.59
C LEU A 66 -4.99 11.87 -24.52
N SER A 67 -4.83 11.51 -25.79
CA SER A 67 -5.93 11.45 -26.77
C SER A 67 -6.62 10.08 -26.80
N ASP A 68 -6.03 9.08 -26.15
CA ASP A 68 -6.58 7.73 -26.09
C ASP A 68 -7.75 7.64 -25.09
N MET A 69 -8.92 7.33 -25.60
CA MET A 69 -10.13 7.18 -24.78
C MET A 69 -10.07 5.93 -23.89
N GLU A 70 -9.33 4.89 -24.29
CA GLU A 70 -9.13 3.69 -23.47
C GLU A 70 -8.29 4.02 -22.23
N PHE A 71 -7.24 4.82 -22.38
CA PHE A 71 -6.43 5.32 -21.26
C PHE A 71 -7.29 6.03 -20.20
N TRP A 72 -8.15 6.96 -20.62
CA TRP A 72 -9.05 7.65 -19.70
C TRP A 72 -10.09 6.72 -19.07
N GLY A 73 -10.58 5.72 -19.80
CA GLY A 73 -11.48 4.69 -19.27
C GLY A 73 -10.82 3.84 -18.18
N VAL A 74 -9.59 3.39 -18.40
CA VAL A 74 -8.81 2.64 -17.41
C VAL A 74 -8.44 3.51 -16.21
N LEU A 75 -8.07 4.77 -16.43
CA LEU A 75 -7.77 5.72 -15.37
C LEU A 75 -9.00 5.98 -14.49
N GLY A 76 -10.17 6.22 -15.09
CA GLY A 76 -11.43 6.38 -14.38
C GLY A 76 -11.79 5.14 -13.54
N THR A 77 -11.66 3.95 -14.13
CA THR A 77 -11.88 2.68 -13.42
C THR A 77 -10.91 2.51 -12.25
N THR A 78 -9.65 2.89 -12.42
CA THR A 78 -8.62 2.83 -11.37
C THR A 78 -8.90 3.80 -10.23
N VAL A 79 -9.35 5.02 -10.54
CA VAL A 79 -9.74 6.02 -9.53
C VAL A 79 -10.95 5.53 -8.73
N VAL A 80 -11.98 5.03 -9.41
CA VAL A 80 -13.16 4.43 -8.76
C VAL A 80 -12.74 3.25 -7.88
N TYR A 81 -11.96 2.32 -8.43
CA TYR A 81 -11.40 1.19 -7.69
C TYR A 81 -10.67 1.64 -6.42
N ALA A 82 -9.74 2.59 -6.52
CA ALA A 82 -8.95 3.07 -5.40
C ALA A 82 -9.81 3.78 -4.34
N LEU A 83 -10.74 4.63 -4.76
CA LEU A 83 -11.64 5.36 -3.85
C LEU A 83 -12.52 4.41 -3.04
N PHE A 84 -13.24 3.50 -3.71
CA PHE A 84 -14.14 2.57 -3.04
C PHE A 84 -13.37 1.58 -2.16
N THR A 85 -12.23 1.07 -2.63
CA THR A 85 -11.35 0.20 -1.84
C THR A 85 -10.89 0.92 -0.56
N THR A 86 -10.48 2.18 -0.67
CA THR A 86 -10.03 2.98 0.48
C THR A 86 -11.17 3.24 1.46
N ILE A 87 -12.35 3.63 0.98
CA ILE A 87 -13.51 3.90 1.84
C ILE A 87 -13.93 2.64 2.60
N ILE A 88 -14.06 1.50 1.92
CA ILE A 88 -14.51 0.25 2.54
C ILE A 88 -13.46 -0.28 3.52
N SER A 89 -12.18 -0.28 3.14
CA SER A 89 -11.10 -0.71 4.04
C SER A 89 -10.95 0.20 5.25
N LEU A 90 -11.12 1.52 5.09
CA LEU A 90 -11.10 2.47 6.19
C LEU A 90 -12.30 2.26 7.11
N ALA A 91 -13.52 2.16 6.56
CA ALA A 91 -14.72 1.97 7.37
C ALA A 91 -14.65 0.67 8.19
N THR A 92 -14.27 -0.44 7.55
CA THR A 92 -14.15 -1.75 8.21
C THR A 92 -13.00 -1.79 9.22
N GLY A 93 -11.81 -1.32 8.84
CA GLY A 93 -10.63 -1.30 9.71
C GLY A 93 -10.76 -0.34 10.89
N ALA A 94 -11.33 0.86 10.69
CA ALA A 94 -11.61 1.80 11.77
C ALA A 94 -12.67 1.26 12.73
N THR A 95 -13.74 0.64 12.21
CA THR A 95 -14.76 0.01 13.06
C THR A 95 -14.14 -1.10 13.92
N LEU A 96 -13.31 -1.97 13.34
CA LEU A 96 -12.59 -3.01 14.08
C LEU A 96 -11.62 -2.42 15.12
N ALA A 97 -10.91 -1.35 14.79
CA ALA A 97 -10.01 -0.66 15.71
C ALA A 97 -10.77 -0.08 16.91
N LEU A 98 -11.90 0.57 16.67
CA LEU A 98 -12.77 1.09 17.72
C LEU A 98 -13.33 -0.03 18.60
N LEU A 99 -13.82 -1.12 18.00
CA LEU A 99 -14.33 -2.27 18.75
C LEU A 99 -13.26 -2.88 19.65
N ILE A 100 -12.06 -3.12 19.14
CA ILE A 100 -10.99 -3.80 19.89
C ILE A 100 -10.39 -2.90 20.99
N ILE A 101 -10.31 -1.59 20.77
CA ILE A 101 -9.71 -0.65 21.74
C ILE A 101 -10.72 -0.20 22.79
N ARG A 102 -11.95 0.13 22.38
CA ARG A 102 -12.96 0.73 23.26
C ARG A 102 -13.90 -0.28 23.91
N THR A 103 -13.96 -1.53 23.42
CA THR A 103 -14.78 -2.59 24.02
C THR A 103 -13.89 -3.57 24.79
N ASP A 104 -14.33 -4.00 25.97
CA ASP A 104 -13.69 -5.09 26.74
C ASP A 104 -13.93 -6.45 26.06
N MET A 105 -13.38 -6.62 24.86
CA MET A 105 -13.45 -7.88 24.14
C MET A 105 -12.56 -8.95 24.81
N PRO A 106 -13.12 -10.10 25.22
CA PRO A 106 -12.29 -11.22 25.62
C PRO A 106 -11.42 -11.64 24.43
N ALA A 107 -10.15 -11.97 24.69
CA ALA A 107 -9.20 -12.42 23.66
C ALA A 107 -8.80 -11.37 22.59
N ARG A 108 -8.80 -10.06 22.92
CA ARG A 108 -8.36 -8.97 22.02
C ARG A 108 -7.10 -9.27 21.20
N GLY A 109 -6.08 -9.88 21.82
CA GLY A 109 -4.82 -10.21 21.16
C GLY A 109 -4.95 -11.27 20.06
N TYR A 110 -5.84 -12.24 20.25
CA TYR A 110 -6.12 -13.27 19.23
C TYR A 110 -6.83 -12.65 18.02
N PHE A 111 -7.82 -11.78 18.24
CA PHE A 111 -8.50 -11.07 17.15
C PHE A 111 -7.56 -10.13 16.40
N SER A 112 -6.73 -9.36 17.11
CA SER A 112 -5.69 -8.54 16.49
C SER A 112 -4.74 -9.38 15.64
N LEU A 113 -4.35 -10.57 16.10
CA LEU A 113 -3.48 -11.45 15.33
C LEU A 113 -4.19 -11.97 14.07
N LEU A 114 -5.43 -12.47 14.20
CA LEU A 114 -6.24 -12.97 13.08
C LEU A 114 -6.43 -11.93 11.97
N ILE A 115 -6.70 -10.68 12.34
CA ILE A 115 -6.87 -9.57 11.39
C ILE A 115 -5.57 -9.28 10.64
N ASN A 116 -4.41 -9.43 11.29
CA ASN A 116 -3.10 -9.15 10.70
C ASN A 116 -2.48 -10.36 9.96
N ILE A 117 -3.05 -11.57 10.03
CA ILE A 117 -2.59 -12.73 9.26
C ILE A 117 -2.35 -12.41 7.77
N PRO A 118 -3.28 -11.79 7.02
CA PRO A 118 -3.09 -11.51 5.60
C PRO A 118 -1.88 -10.61 5.30
N PHE A 119 -1.40 -9.81 6.25
CA PHE A 119 -0.20 -8.99 6.08
C PHE A 119 1.08 -9.84 5.92
N TYR A 120 1.12 -11.02 6.55
CA TYR A 120 2.26 -11.93 6.46
C TYR A 120 2.22 -12.83 5.22
N VAL A 121 1.08 -12.88 4.54
CA VAL A 121 0.88 -13.70 3.35
C VAL A 121 1.19 -12.86 2.11
N SER A 122 1.90 -13.45 1.14
CA SER A 122 2.17 -12.78 -0.13
C SER A 122 0.85 -12.38 -0.82
N PRO A 123 0.74 -11.16 -1.38
CA PRO A 123 -0.44 -10.71 -2.12
C PRO A 123 -0.83 -11.67 -3.24
N LEU A 124 0.17 -12.29 -3.87
CA LEU A 124 -0.04 -13.27 -4.94
C LEU A 124 -0.75 -14.53 -4.44
N ILE A 125 -0.34 -15.04 -3.27
CA ILE A 125 -0.97 -16.23 -2.66
C ILE A 125 -2.42 -15.91 -2.28
N LEU A 126 -2.67 -14.72 -1.72
CA LEU A 126 -4.02 -14.27 -1.38
C LEU A 126 -4.88 -14.15 -2.63
N ALA A 127 -4.38 -13.53 -3.70
CA ALA A 127 -5.11 -13.40 -4.96
C ALA A 127 -5.52 -14.76 -5.53
N PHE A 128 -4.61 -15.74 -5.53
CA PHE A 128 -4.95 -17.11 -5.93
C PHE A 128 -5.95 -17.78 -4.97
N GLY A 129 -5.79 -17.61 -3.66
CA GLY A 129 -6.74 -18.14 -2.67
C GLY A 129 -8.15 -17.61 -2.88
N TRP A 130 -8.29 -16.30 -3.06
CA TRP A 130 -9.58 -15.67 -3.38
C TRP A 130 -10.13 -16.13 -4.74
N SER A 131 -9.29 -16.26 -5.76
CA SER A 131 -9.71 -16.77 -7.08
C SER A 131 -10.21 -18.22 -7.01
N VAL A 132 -9.56 -19.09 -6.22
CA VAL A 132 -9.96 -20.50 -6.06
C VAL A 132 -11.26 -20.65 -5.27
N ILE A 133 -11.55 -19.77 -4.32
CA ILE A 133 -12.76 -19.86 -3.50
C ILE A 133 -13.93 -19.10 -4.14
N PHE A 134 -13.70 -17.86 -4.55
CA PHE A 134 -14.71 -16.89 -5.00
C PHE A 134 -14.64 -16.56 -6.49
N GLY A 135 -13.69 -17.10 -7.24
CA GLY A 135 -13.67 -16.93 -8.70
C GLY A 135 -14.91 -17.51 -9.37
N PRO A 136 -15.12 -17.25 -10.67
CA PRO A 136 -16.30 -17.73 -11.41
C PRO A 136 -16.52 -19.25 -11.30
N GLN A 137 -15.43 -20.00 -11.18
CA GLN A 137 -15.39 -21.46 -11.02
C GLN A 137 -14.85 -21.89 -9.66
N GLY A 138 -14.90 -21.00 -8.67
CA GLY A 138 -14.45 -21.30 -7.32
C GLY A 138 -15.40 -22.20 -6.55
N PHE A 139 -14.90 -22.85 -5.51
CA PHE A 139 -15.69 -23.79 -4.70
C PHE A 139 -16.99 -23.16 -4.19
N PHE A 140 -16.93 -21.94 -3.67
CA PHE A 140 -18.10 -21.28 -3.08
C PHE A 140 -19.10 -20.85 -4.14
N THR A 141 -18.61 -20.35 -5.28
CA THR A 141 -19.44 -19.97 -6.44
C THR A 141 -20.19 -21.18 -7.03
N ILE A 142 -19.54 -22.35 -7.11
CA ILE A 142 -20.16 -23.60 -7.58
C ILE A 142 -21.26 -24.05 -6.63
N VAL A 143 -21.02 -24.03 -5.32
CA VAL A 143 -22.03 -24.40 -4.31
C VAL A 143 -23.28 -23.53 -4.44
N ILE A 144 -23.12 -22.23 -4.62
CA ILE A 144 -24.24 -21.28 -4.73
C ILE A 144 -24.99 -21.44 -6.05
N ARG A 145 -24.26 -21.72 -7.13
CA ARG A 145 -24.86 -22.07 -8.42
C ARG A 145 -25.72 -23.33 -8.32
N ASN A 146 -25.25 -24.34 -7.58
CA ASN A 146 -26.00 -25.58 -7.38
C ASN A 146 -27.29 -25.38 -6.55
N ILE A 147 -27.33 -24.33 -5.73
CA ILE A 147 -28.53 -23.93 -4.96
C ILE A 147 -29.46 -23.03 -5.79
N GLY A 148 -29.07 -22.66 -7.02
CA GLY A 148 -29.89 -21.87 -7.95
C GLY A 148 -29.88 -20.36 -7.69
N LEU A 149 -28.94 -19.87 -6.88
CA LEU A 149 -28.79 -18.44 -6.59
C LEU A 149 -27.90 -17.73 -7.63
N PRO A 150 -28.08 -16.42 -7.85
CA PRO A 150 -27.20 -15.65 -8.73
C PRO A 150 -25.77 -15.67 -8.20
N THR A 151 -24.83 -16.01 -9.08
CA THR A 151 -23.40 -16.05 -8.76
C THR A 151 -22.75 -14.68 -8.96
N TRP A 152 -21.74 -14.36 -8.16
CA TRP A 152 -20.88 -13.21 -8.40
C TRP A 152 -19.72 -13.58 -9.36
N ASP A 153 -19.05 -12.56 -9.86
CA ASP A 153 -17.78 -12.68 -10.58
C ASP A 153 -16.72 -11.82 -9.89
N LEU A 154 -15.66 -12.48 -9.41
CA LEU A 154 -14.53 -11.87 -8.71
C LEU A 154 -13.74 -10.89 -9.60
N TYR A 155 -13.77 -11.09 -10.91
CA TYR A 155 -13.02 -10.28 -11.87
C TYR A 155 -13.75 -9.00 -12.26
N THR A 156 -14.97 -8.80 -11.77
CA THR A 156 -15.66 -7.51 -11.88
C THR A 156 -15.02 -6.48 -10.95
N LEU A 157 -15.23 -5.20 -11.26
CA LEU A 157 -14.77 -4.09 -10.43
C LEU A 157 -15.20 -4.24 -8.96
N GLY A 158 -16.44 -4.65 -8.72
CA GLY A 158 -16.96 -4.88 -7.36
C GLY A 158 -16.27 -6.03 -6.63
N GLY A 159 -16.01 -7.14 -7.33
CA GLY A 159 -15.29 -8.29 -6.78
C GLY A 159 -13.84 -7.92 -6.40
N LEU A 160 -13.16 -7.20 -7.29
CA LEU A 160 -11.82 -6.69 -7.04
C LEU A 160 -11.78 -5.73 -5.84
N ILE A 161 -12.71 -4.77 -5.77
CA ILE A 161 -12.84 -3.82 -4.64
C ILE A 161 -13.05 -4.57 -3.32
N ALA A 162 -13.90 -5.60 -3.30
CA ALA A 162 -14.19 -6.34 -2.07
C ALA A 162 -12.95 -7.08 -1.55
N VAL A 163 -12.23 -7.80 -2.44
CA VAL A 163 -11.02 -8.54 -2.07
C VAL A 163 -9.90 -7.60 -1.66
N SER A 164 -9.66 -6.54 -2.43
CA SER A 164 -8.63 -5.55 -2.12
C SER A 164 -8.93 -4.82 -0.82
N ALA A 165 -10.18 -4.46 -0.55
CA ALA A 165 -10.57 -3.84 0.71
C ALA A 165 -10.29 -4.75 1.92
N MET A 166 -10.57 -6.05 1.80
CA MET A 166 -10.21 -7.03 2.83
C MET A 166 -8.69 -7.16 3.02
N TYR A 167 -7.92 -7.08 1.93
CA TYR A 167 -6.46 -7.07 2.00
C TYR A 167 -5.90 -5.80 2.66
N TYR A 168 -6.51 -4.64 2.42
CA TYR A 168 -6.08 -3.36 2.98
C TYR A 168 -6.61 -3.05 4.39
N MET A 169 -7.68 -3.73 4.81
CA MET A 169 -8.26 -3.66 6.16
C MET A 169 -7.24 -3.78 7.31
N PRO A 170 -6.26 -4.70 7.33
CA PRO A 170 -5.24 -4.74 8.38
C PRO A 170 -4.38 -3.47 8.43
N TYR A 171 -4.05 -2.88 7.29
CA TYR A 171 -3.27 -1.64 7.25
C TYR A 171 -4.05 -0.49 7.89
N THR A 172 -5.31 -0.31 7.50
CA THR A 172 -6.17 0.75 8.07
C THR A 172 -6.42 0.51 9.56
N TYR A 173 -6.61 -0.75 9.99
CA TYR A 173 -6.69 -1.13 11.40
C TYR A 173 -5.42 -0.72 12.18
N LEU A 174 -4.22 -1.02 11.68
CA LEU A 174 -2.97 -0.66 12.35
C LEU A 174 -2.80 0.87 12.47
N TYR A 175 -3.12 1.63 11.44
CA TYR A 175 -3.06 3.10 11.50
C TYR A 175 -4.09 3.67 12.49
N CYS A 176 -5.33 3.18 12.45
CA CYS A 176 -6.38 3.62 13.37
C CYS A 176 -6.05 3.28 14.82
N THR A 177 -5.56 2.07 15.10
CA THR A 177 -5.18 1.65 16.46
C THR A 177 -4.01 2.46 17.00
N ALA A 178 -2.99 2.75 16.18
CA ALA A 178 -1.89 3.63 16.58
C ALA A 178 -2.40 5.03 16.95
N SER A 179 -3.26 5.62 16.13
CA SER A 179 -3.86 6.95 16.40
C SER A 179 -4.74 6.96 17.66
N LEU A 180 -5.59 5.94 17.82
CA LEU A 180 -6.47 5.77 18.98
C LEU A 180 -5.68 5.55 20.28
N SER A 181 -4.53 4.89 20.21
CA SER A 181 -3.67 4.68 21.39
C SER A 181 -2.95 5.95 21.86
N LEU A 182 -2.73 6.91 20.95
CA LEU A 182 -2.14 8.22 21.26
C LEU A 182 -3.20 9.21 21.79
N SER A 183 -4.48 8.97 21.51
CA SER A 183 -5.58 9.80 21.96
C SER A 183 -5.93 9.43 23.41
N ASP A 184 -5.48 10.26 24.35
CA ASP A 184 -5.65 10.08 25.80
C ASP A 184 -7.12 9.84 26.17
N SER A 185 -7.41 8.86 27.03
CA SER A 185 -8.78 8.41 27.33
C SER A 185 -9.54 9.33 28.30
N GLN A 186 -9.04 10.54 28.53
CA GLN A 186 -9.53 11.53 29.49
C GLN A 186 -10.44 12.60 28.86
N LEU A 187 -10.69 12.52 27.54
CA LEU A 187 -11.66 13.32 26.78
C LEU A 187 -12.83 12.44 26.31
#